data_AF-A0A6L4ZHW2-F1
#
_entry.id   AF-A0A6L4ZHW2-F1
#
_cell.length_a   1.000
_cell.length_b   1.000
_cell.length_c   1.000
_cell.angle_alpha   90.00
_cell.angle_beta   90.00
_cell.angle_gamma   90.00
#
_symmetry.space_group_name_H-M   'P 1'
#
loop_
_entity.id
_entity.type
_entity.pdbx_description
1 polymer ?
#
loop_
_entity_poly.entity_id
_entity_poly.type
_entity_poly.pdbx_seq_one_letter_code
_entity_poly.pdbx_strand_id
1 'polypeptide(L)'
;QQRKATSFIFTPKHCGYSILNRESKENKEAYRKNSERYGGGVTLGTALAISGAAASPNMGSYSSPALGFLMTVFNVRLGWWLGNPSSSKSWKKPCPTFGLFYLVNELLELTNSEGEFIYLSDGGHFENLGIYELVRRRCRYIVASDAEADPTLAFGALGELIRKCYIDFGIEIEMDLEQIRRSPETNYSKWHCAVGRIHYEGVDKDQTPGFLVYLKSSLLGNEEEDILNYAKLHPDFPHESTADQWFDEAQFESYRKLGYHVAKETFKPAVKEVISKQEKNINLESLFVALKRIWQPPSLGENMFNSVEMAKRTKPLA
;
A
#
# COMPACT_ATOMS: atom_id res chain seq x y z
N GLN A 1 7.01 10.17 -21.46
CA GLN A 1 6.87 9.67 -20.07
C GLN A 1 5.45 9.13 -19.89
N GLN A 2 5.25 7.84 -19.60
CA GLN A 2 3.89 7.23 -19.50
C GLN A 2 3.16 7.54 -18.18
N ARG A 3 3.86 8.03 -17.15
CA ARG A 3 3.25 8.36 -15.85
C ARG A 3 2.97 9.85 -15.77
N LYS A 4 1.70 10.22 -15.55
CA LYS A 4 1.26 11.61 -15.30
C LYS A 4 1.31 12.02 -13.81
N ALA A 5 1.65 11.11 -12.90
CA ALA A 5 1.67 11.34 -11.45
C ALA A 5 2.96 10.84 -10.77
N THR A 6 3.30 11.43 -9.62
CA THR A 6 4.44 11.05 -8.77
C THR A 6 4.00 10.88 -7.33
N SER A 7 4.72 10.05 -6.55
CA SER A 7 4.40 9.85 -5.14
C SER A 7 4.73 11.10 -4.32
N PHE A 8 3.79 11.52 -3.48
CA PHE A 8 3.97 12.53 -2.45
C PHE A 8 3.73 11.90 -1.09
N ILE A 9 4.67 12.11 -0.15
CA ILE A 9 4.59 11.51 1.18
C ILE A 9 4.38 12.57 2.26
N PHE A 10 3.57 12.18 3.25
CA PHE A 10 3.51 12.83 4.55
C PHE A 10 4.13 11.88 5.57
N THR A 11 5.24 12.27 6.19
CA THR A 11 5.88 11.50 7.27
C THR A 11 6.02 12.36 8.52
N PRO A 12 6.22 11.76 9.71
CA PRO A 12 6.42 12.54 10.93
C PRO A 12 7.57 13.55 10.85
N LYS A 13 8.59 13.26 10.03
CA LYS A 13 9.80 14.09 9.89
C LYS A 13 9.76 15.01 8.68
N HIS A 14 9.22 14.55 7.54
CA HIS A 14 9.29 15.27 6.26
C HIS A 14 8.02 15.09 5.43
N CYS A 15 7.70 16.12 4.65
CA CYS A 15 6.66 16.09 3.61
C CYS A 15 7.27 16.49 2.27
N GLY A 16 6.87 15.83 1.19
CA GLY A 16 7.42 16.13 -0.13
C GLY A 16 7.36 14.98 -1.13
N TYR A 17 8.13 15.11 -2.20
CA TYR A 17 8.18 14.16 -3.30
C TYR A 17 9.60 13.94 -3.82
N SER A 18 9.81 12.85 -4.54
CA SER A 18 11.02 12.54 -5.31
C SER A 18 10.62 12.10 -6.71
N ILE A 19 11.00 12.90 -7.71
CA ILE A 19 10.77 12.60 -9.12
C ILE A 19 12.04 11.99 -9.70
N LEU A 20 11.94 10.72 -10.06
CA LEU A 20 12.99 10.01 -10.78
C LEU A 20 12.90 10.36 -12.28
N ASN A 21 13.83 11.17 -12.80
CA ASN A 21 13.93 11.40 -14.24
C ASN A 21 14.82 10.32 -14.86
N ARG A 22 14.20 9.44 -15.66
CA ARG A 22 14.90 8.32 -16.31
C ARG A 22 15.78 8.75 -17.48
N GLU A 23 15.47 9.87 -18.13
CA GLU A 23 16.21 10.35 -19.30
C GLU A 23 17.51 11.06 -18.88
N SER A 24 17.45 11.86 -17.80
CA SER A 24 18.63 12.58 -17.30
C SER A 24 19.41 11.85 -16.19
N LYS A 25 18.87 10.75 -15.64
CA LYS A 25 19.34 10.09 -14.39
C LYS A 25 19.41 11.02 -13.18
N GLU A 26 18.82 12.21 -13.25
CA GLU A 26 18.74 13.13 -12.13
C GLU A 26 17.47 12.86 -11.31
N ASN A 27 17.64 12.81 -10.00
CA ASN A 27 16.54 12.70 -9.06
C ASN A 27 16.20 14.10 -8.54
N LYS A 28 15.02 14.62 -8.90
CA LYS A 28 14.53 15.91 -8.40
C LYS A 28 13.76 15.66 -7.12
N GLU A 29 14.40 15.92 -5.99
CA GLU A 29 13.81 15.76 -4.67
C GLU A 29 13.41 17.10 -4.08
N ALA A 30 12.23 17.15 -3.48
CA ALA A 30 11.72 18.32 -2.81
C ALA A 30 11.04 17.91 -1.51
N TYR A 31 11.81 17.95 -0.42
CA TYR A 31 11.33 17.65 0.92
C TYR A 31 11.42 18.87 1.84
N ARG A 32 10.43 19.01 2.72
CA ARG A 32 10.39 20.01 3.79
C ARG A 32 10.20 19.32 5.13
N LYS A 33 10.90 19.77 6.16
CA LYS A 33 10.76 19.23 7.50
C LYS A 33 9.41 19.59 8.06
N ASN A 34 8.74 18.63 8.69
CA ASN A 34 7.42 18.86 9.27
C ASN A 34 7.48 19.89 10.43
N SER A 35 8.61 19.95 11.15
CA SER A 35 8.88 20.96 12.19
C SER A 35 8.81 22.41 11.68
N GLU A 36 8.95 22.63 10.38
CA GLU A 36 8.90 23.97 9.78
C GLU A 36 7.49 24.36 9.31
N ARG A 37 6.48 23.54 9.65
CA ARG A 37 5.06 23.74 9.34
C ARG A 37 4.78 23.86 7.83
N TYR A 38 5.22 22.85 7.08
CA TYR A 38 4.86 22.71 5.66
C TYR A 38 3.34 22.87 5.44
N GLY A 39 2.95 23.62 4.41
CA GLY A 39 1.54 23.88 4.10
C GLY A 39 0.74 24.52 5.24
N GLY A 40 1.38 25.28 6.13
CA GLY A 40 0.73 25.90 7.30
C GLY A 40 0.66 24.99 8.54
N GLY A 41 1.18 23.77 8.43
CA GLY A 41 1.07 22.71 9.43
C GLY A 41 -0.05 21.74 9.07
N VAL A 42 0.16 20.95 8.02
CA VAL A 42 -0.76 19.87 7.61
C VAL A 42 -0.98 18.93 8.79
N THR A 43 -2.25 18.75 9.19
CA THR A 43 -2.61 17.83 10.27
C THR A 43 -2.70 16.40 9.77
N LEU A 44 -2.66 15.41 10.68
CA LEU A 44 -2.91 14.02 10.32
C LEU A 44 -4.30 13.86 9.67
N GLY A 45 -5.33 14.52 10.19
CA GLY A 45 -6.67 14.49 9.62
C GLY A 45 -6.72 15.04 8.19
N THR A 46 -5.98 16.11 7.91
CA THR A 46 -5.86 16.66 6.55
C THR A 46 -5.13 15.70 5.63
N ALA A 47 -4.02 15.10 6.07
CA ALA A 47 -3.29 14.12 5.27
C ALA A 47 -4.15 12.88 4.96
N LEU A 48 -4.91 12.38 5.95
CA LEU A 48 -5.86 11.29 5.77
C LEU A 48 -6.98 11.66 4.79
N ALA A 49 -7.56 12.85 4.93
CA ALA A 49 -8.61 13.32 4.02
C ALA A 49 -8.13 13.47 2.58
N ILE A 50 -6.89 13.93 2.36
CA ILE A 50 -6.28 14.00 1.01
C ILE A 50 -6.02 12.59 0.47
N SER A 51 -5.51 11.70 1.31
CA SER A 51 -5.15 10.33 0.91
C SER A 51 -6.36 9.44 0.60
N GLY A 52 -7.54 9.76 1.13
CA GLY A 52 -8.80 9.07 0.88
C GLY A 52 -9.80 9.89 0.07
N ALA A 53 -9.35 10.93 -0.64
CA ALA A 53 -10.19 11.83 -1.42
C ALA A 53 -10.81 11.19 -2.67
N ALA A 54 -10.70 9.87 -2.88
CA ALA A 54 -11.25 9.12 -4.02
C ALA A 54 -12.79 9.08 -4.16
N ALA A 55 -13.54 9.97 -3.49
CA ALA A 55 -14.98 10.11 -3.74
C ALA A 55 -15.20 10.85 -5.08
N SER A 56 -15.37 10.10 -6.18
CA SER A 56 -15.58 10.69 -7.51
C SER A 56 -17.06 10.89 -7.85
N PRO A 57 -17.43 12.00 -8.51
CA PRO A 57 -18.73 12.19 -9.18
C PRO A 57 -19.01 11.21 -10.35
N ASN A 58 -18.04 10.37 -10.71
CA ASN A 58 -18.04 9.57 -11.94
C ASN A 58 -18.22 8.07 -11.70
N MET A 59 -18.76 7.68 -10.55
CA MET A 59 -19.07 6.28 -10.24
C MET A 59 -20.46 5.90 -10.81
N GLY A 60 -20.52 5.62 -12.10
CA GLY A 60 -21.56 4.78 -12.71
C GLY A 60 -22.68 5.47 -13.51
N SER A 61 -22.73 5.12 -14.80
CA SER A 61 -23.86 5.05 -15.77
C SER A 61 -24.82 6.23 -15.99
N TYR A 62 -24.76 7.32 -15.23
CA TYR A 62 -25.52 8.56 -15.49
C TYR A 62 -24.67 9.83 -15.24
N SER A 63 -23.46 9.88 -15.80
CA SER A 63 -22.59 11.06 -15.72
C SER A 63 -23.06 12.15 -16.69
N SER A 64 -23.94 13.05 -16.25
CA SER A 64 -24.23 14.27 -17.01
C SER A 64 -23.08 15.28 -16.82
N PRO A 65 -22.60 15.96 -17.89
CA PRO A 65 -21.59 17.01 -17.78
C PRO A 65 -21.98 18.13 -16.79
N ALA A 66 -23.28 18.34 -16.60
CA ALA A 66 -23.83 19.29 -15.63
C ALA A 66 -23.61 18.86 -14.18
N LEU A 67 -23.66 17.56 -13.87
CA LEU A 67 -23.38 17.03 -12.54
C LEU A 67 -21.89 17.09 -12.20
N GLY A 68 -21.01 16.78 -13.17
CA GLY A 68 -19.56 16.99 -13.02
C GLY A 68 -19.19 18.45 -12.79
N PHE A 69 -19.84 19.37 -13.52
CA PHE A 69 -19.73 20.81 -13.30
C PHE A 69 -20.26 21.23 -11.91
N LEU A 70 -21.43 20.73 -11.50
CA LEU A 70 -22.02 21.02 -10.18
C LEU A 70 -21.10 20.56 -9.05
N MET A 71 -20.57 19.35 -9.12
CA MET A 71 -19.68 18.79 -8.10
C MET A 71 -18.36 19.56 -8.01
N THR A 72 -17.89 20.09 -9.15
CA THR A 72 -16.74 21.02 -9.21
C THR A 72 -17.06 22.37 -8.56
N VAL A 73 -18.25 22.92 -8.79
CA VAL A 73 -18.73 24.20 -8.21
C VAL A 73 -19.06 24.07 -6.71
N PHE A 74 -19.58 22.92 -6.27
CA PHE A 74 -19.94 22.60 -4.88
C PHE A 74 -18.81 21.94 -4.08
N ASN A 75 -17.59 21.94 -4.62
CA ASN A 75 -16.37 21.60 -3.89
C ASN A 75 -16.27 20.12 -3.44
N VAL A 76 -16.89 19.20 -4.19
CA VAL A 76 -16.58 17.77 -4.09
C VAL A 76 -15.29 17.54 -4.88
N ARG A 77 -14.16 17.90 -4.25
CA ARG A 77 -12.82 17.91 -4.85
C ARG A 77 -12.10 16.58 -4.63
N LEU A 78 -11.54 16.05 -5.72
CA LEU A 78 -10.70 14.84 -5.78
C LEU A 78 -9.22 15.08 -5.43
N GLY A 79 -8.86 16.29 -4.98
CA GLY A 79 -7.50 16.66 -4.64
C GLY A 79 -7.36 18.03 -3.98
N TRP A 80 -6.17 18.28 -3.43
CA TRP A 80 -5.85 19.46 -2.64
C TRP A 80 -4.64 20.20 -3.20
N TRP A 81 -4.79 21.51 -3.40
CA TRP A 81 -3.69 22.37 -3.82
C TRP A 81 -2.84 22.77 -2.61
N LEU A 82 -1.58 22.31 -2.55
CA LEU A 82 -0.61 22.71 -1.53
C LEU A 82 0.53 23.51 -2.13
N GLY A 83 1.15 24.35 -1.32
CA GLY A 83 2.41 25.01 -1.67
C GLY A 83 3.46 23.98 -2.10
N ASN A 84 4.10 24.22 -3.25
CA ASN A 84 5.11 23.31 -3.78
C ASN A 84 6.31 23.26 -2.81
N PRO A 85 6.71 22.08 -2.29
CA PRO A 85 7.89 21.95 -1.43
C PRO A 85 9.18 22.47 -2.09
N SER A 86 9.29 22.46 -3.42
CA SER A 86 10.47 23.00 -4.12
C SER A 86 10.49 24.53 -4.17
N SER A 87 9.34 25.19 -4.02
CA SER A 87 9.24 26.65 -3.99
C SER A 87 9.84 27.21 -2.70
N SER A 88 10.58 28.32 -2.79
CA SER A 88 11.05 29.05 -1.62
C SER A 88 9.98 29.99 -1.04
N LYS A 89 9.00 30.41 -1.86
CA LYS A 89 8.00 31.43 -1.50
C LYS A 89 6.69 30.84 -1.00
N SER A 90 6.23 29.75 -1.63
CA SER A 90 4.84 29.28 -1.47
C SER A 90 4.71 27.97 -0.70
N TRP A 91 5.80 27.27 -0.37
CA TRP A 91 5.76 25.96 0.31
C TRP A 91 5.09 25.93 1.70
N LYS A 92 5.01 27.07 2.40
CA LYS A 92 4.27 27.20 3.67
C LYS A 92 2.79 27.51 3.48
N LYS A 93 2.32 27.77 2.26
CA LYS A 93 0.93 28.16 2.01
C LYS A 93 0.03 26.93 1.97
N PRO A 94 -1.10 26.92 2.70
CA PRO A 94 -2.03 25.80 2.73
C PRO A 94 -2.89 25.70 1.45
N CYS A 95 -2.99 26.78 0.68
CA CYS A 95 -3.72 26.84 -0.59
C CYS A 95 -3.27 28.04 -1.45
N PRO A 96 -3.58 28.05 -2.76
CA PRO A 96 -3.37 29.20 -3.62
C PRO A 96 -4.23 30.40 -3.22
N THR A 97 -3.70 31.61 -3.38
CA THR A 97 -4.43 32.86 -3.08
C THR A 97 -5.54 33.17 -4.09
N PHE A 98 -5.46 32.65 -5.31
CA PHE A 98 -6.49 32.77 -6.35
C PHE A 98 -6.86 31.39 -6.90
N GLY A 99 -7.85 30.73 -6.30
CA GLY A 99 -8.22 29.34 -6.62
C GLY A 99 -8.75 29.13 -8.05
N LEU A 100 -9.35 30.15 -8.68
CA LEU A 100 -9.95 30.04 -10.01
C LEU A 100 -8.91 29.85 -11.13
N PHE A 101 -7.73 30.46 -11.00
CA PHE A 101 -6.64 30.31 -11.97
C PHE A 101 -6.05 28.89 -11.97
N TYR A 102 -5.87 28.31 -10.78
CA TYR A 102 -5.40 26.94 -10.63
C TYR A 102 -6.46 25.91 -11.08
N LEU A 103 -7.75 26.22 -10.92
CA LEU A 103 -8.86 25.41 -11.41
C LEU A 103 -8.91 25.36 -12.95
N VAL A 104 -8.59 26.47 -13.64
CA VAL A 104 -8.45 26.48 -15.11
C VAL A 104 -7.21 25.69 -15.55
N ASN A 105 -6.08 25.79 -14.83
CA ASN A 105 -4.89 24.99 -15.14
C ASN A 105 -5.11 23.49 -14.90
N GLU A 106 -5.92 23.13 -13.90
CA GLU A 106 -6.38 21.76 -13.62
C GLU A 106 -7.24 21.23 -14.79
N LEU A 107 -8.21 22.03 -15.25
CA LEU A 107 -9.08 21.70 -16.40
C LEU A 107 -8.32 21.55 -17.72
N LEU A 108 -7.17 22.21 -17.87
CA LEU A 108 -6.35 22.19 -19.09
C LEU A 108 -5.16 21.22 -19.03
N GLU A 109 -5.03 20.40 -17.97
CA GLU A 109 -3.88 19.50 -17.73
C GLU A 109 -2.50 20.21 -17.74
N LEU A 110 -2.45 21.52 -17.44
CA LEU A 110 -1.22 22.33 -17.51
C LEU A 110 -0.38 22.30 -16.22
N THR A 111 -0.65 21.35 -15.32
CA THR A 111 0.03 21.25 -14.03
C THR A 111 1.45 20.72 -14.20
N ASN A 112 2.45 21.51 -13.80
CA ASN A 112 3.86 21.13 -13.84
C ASN A 112 4.48 21.13 -12.43
N SER A 113 5.58 20.39 -12.26
CA SER A 113 6.30 20.31 -10.99
C SER A 113 7.10 21.57 -10.63
N GLU A 114 7.08 22.59 -11.50
CA GLU A 114 7.79 23.87 -11.34
C GLU A 114 6.89 25.01 -10.86
N GLY A 115 5.57 24.78 -10.78
CA GLY A 115 4.62 25.75 -10.27
C GLY A 115 4.81 26.06 -8.79
N GLU A 116 4.32 27.23 -8.35
CA GLU A 116 4.36 27.60 -6.93
C GLU A 116 3.50 26.70 -6.03
N PHE A 117 2.52 26.00 -6.62
CA PHE A 117 1.62 25.08 -5.96
C PHE A 117 1.57 23.77 -6.74
N ILE A 118 1.35 22.68 -6.01
CA ILE A 118 1.17 21.34 -6.55
C ILE A 118 -0.23 20.84 -6.21
N TYR A 119 -0.77 20.03 -7.10
CA TYR A 119 -2.03 19.34 -6.88
C TYR A 119 -1.75 17.96 -6.29
N LEU A 120 -2.33 17.68 -5.13
CA LEU A 120 -2.24 16.38 -4.48
C LEU A 120 -3.58 15.65 -4.63
N SER A 121 -3.57 14.52 -5.29
CA SER A 121 -4.71 13.61 -5.39
C SER A 121 -4.58 12.44 -4.42
N ASP A 122 -5.63 11.62 -4.36
CA ASP A 122 -5.64 10.34 -3.65
C ASP A 122 -4.43 9.46 -4.04
N GLY A 123 -3.86 8.77 -3.05
CA GLY A 123 -2.68 7.91 -3.20
C GLY A 123 -2.91 6.68 -4.07
N GLY A 124 -4.16 6.20 -4.15
CA GLY A 124 -4.57 5.08 -5.01
C GLY A 124 -4.37 5.34 -6.50
N HIS A 125 -4.30 6.61 -6.92
CA HIS A 125 -3.94 6.96 -8.31
C HIS A 125 -2.48 6.63 -8.65
N PHE A 126 -1.61 6.51 -7.64
CA PHE A 126 -0.23 6.09 -7.82
C PHE A 126 0.00 4.68 -7.30
N GLU A 127 -0.23 4.38 -6.03
CA GLU A 127 0.04 3.05 -5.46
C GLU A 127 -0.74 2.89 -4.15
N ASN A 128 -1.70 1.98 -4.13
CA ASN A 128 -2.74 1.95 -3.10
C ASN A 128 -2.36 1.16 -1.83
N LEU A 129 -1.33 0.30 -1.86
CA LEU A 129 -0.86 -0.44 -0.69
C LEU A 129 0.11 0.38 0.18
N GLY A 130 0.61 1.52 -0.33
CA GLY A 130 1.56 2.40 0.36
C GLY A 130 2.95 1.80 0.59
N ILE A 131 3.25 0.65 -0.03
CA ILE A 131 4.50 -0.10 0.14
C ILE A 131 5.64 0.55 -0.65
N TYR A 132 5.34 1.20 -1.79
CA TYR A 132 6.36 1.72 -2.70
C TYR A 132 7.37 2.65 -1.99
N GLU A 133 6.87 3.56 -1.15
CA GLU A 133 7.71 4.51 -0.42
C GLU A 133 8.41 3.87 0.80
N LEU A 134 7.88 2.78 1.35
CA LEU A 134 8.57 1.97 2.36
C LEU A 134 9.75 1.21 1.74
N VAL A 135 9.57 0.68 0.54
CA VAL A 135 10.63 0.02 -0.24
C VAL A 135 11.72 1.01 -0.65
N ARG A 136 11.34 2.22 -1.09
CA ARG A 136 12.30 3.32 -1.35
C ARG A 136 13.19 3.57 -0.14
N ARG A 137 12.62 3.53 1.07
CA ARG A 137 13.32 3.77 2.34
C ARG A 137 14.05 2.54 2.92
N ARG A 138 14.07 1.40 2.19
CA ARG A 138 14.68 0.15 2.64
C ARG A 138 14.12 -0.36 3.97
N CYS A 139 12.81 -0.20 4.19
CA CYS A 139 12.16 -0.72 5.38
C CYS A 139 12.29 -2.26 5.44
N ARG A 140 13.03 -2.76 6.43
CA ARG A 140 13.31 -4.20 6.58
C ARG A 140 12.06 -5.05 6.85
N TYR A 141 11.06 -4.50 7.53
CA TYR A 141 9.85 -5.21 7.93
C TYR A 141 8.63 -4.42 7.49
N ILE A 142 7.83 -4.99 6.60
CA ILE A 142 6.62 -4.36 6.06
C ILE A 142 5.44 -5.31 6.30
N VAL A 143 4.37 -4.77 6.86
CA VAL A 143 3.05 -5.42 6.91
C VAL A 143 2.10 -4.57 6.10
N ALA A 144 1.43 -5.19 5.14
CA ALA A 144 0.45 -4.55 4.29
C ALA A 144 -0.90 -5.24 4.45
N SER A 145 -1.95 -4.45 4.59
CA SER A 145 -3.33 -4.92 4.64
C SER A 145 -4.04 -4.47 3.38
N ASP A 146 -4.33 -5.40 2.49
CA ASP A 146 -5.05 -5.16 1.25
C ASP A 146 -6.55 -5.42 1.45
N ALA A 147 -7.29 -4.32 1.45
CA ALA A 147 -8.75 -4.28 1.51
C ALA A 147 -9.38 -3.81 0.19
N GLU A 148 -8.66 -3.89 -0.93
CA GLU A 148 -9.23 -3.56 -2.24
C GLU A 148 -10.28 -4.56 -2.68
N ALA A 149 -11.26 -4.07 -3.45
CA ALA A 149 -12.16 -4.91 -4.22
C ALA A 149 -11.38 -5.67 -5.30
N ASP A 150 -11.24 -6.98 -5.10
CA ASP A 150 -10.57 -7.88 -6.03
C ASP A 150 -11.37 -9.20 -6.12
N PRO A 151 -12.53 -9.19 -6.81
CA PRO A 151 -13.45 -10.33 -6.81
C PRO A 151 -12.85 -11.63 -7.33
N THR A 152 -11.78 -11.55 -8.13
CA THR A 152 -11.09 -12.70 -8.72
C THR A 152 -9.77 -13.03 -8.03
N LEU A 153 -9.36 -12.24 -7.02
CA LEU A 153 -8.04 -12.35 -6.38
C LEU A 153 -6.92 -12.33 -7.42
N ALA A 154 -6.97 -11.38 -8.37
CA ALA A 154 -5.95 -11.19 -9.38
C ALA A 154 -4.69 -10.51 -8.81
N PHE A 155 -4.79 -9.86 -7.65
CA PHE A 155 -3.73 -9.12 -6.97
C PHE A 155 -3.15 -7.99 -7.83
N GLY A 156 -4.02 -7.24 -8.49
CA GLY A 156 -3.64 -6.19 -9.45
C GLY A 156 -2.72 -5.12 -8.86
N ALA A 157 -3.08 -4.58 -7.68
CA ALA A 157 -2.31 -3.55 -6.99
C ALA A 157 -0.92 -4.07 -6.58
N LEU A 158 -0.83 -5.26 -6.00
CA LEU A 158 0.45 -5.88 -5.64
C LEU A 158 1.32 -6.14 -6.87
N GLY A 159 0.75 -6.65 -7.96
CA GLY A 159 1.47 -6.86 -9.22
C GLY A 159 1.96 -5.55 -9.86
N GLU A 160 1.19 -4.47 -9.75
CA GLU A 160 1.63 -3.13 -10.17
C GLU A 160 2.76 -2.58 -9.31
N LEU A 161 2.65 -2.71 -7.98
CA LEU A 161 3.69 -2.34 -7.04
C LEU A 161 5.01 -3.06 -7.31
N ILE A 162 5.00 -4.39 -7.46
CA ILE A 162 6.21 -5.19 -7.72
C ILE A 162 6.91 -4.68 -9.00
N ARG A 163 6.15 -4.47 -10.08
CA ARG A 163 6.66 -3.89 -11.32
C ARG A 163 7.24 -2.49 -11.10
N LYS A 164 6.55 -1.63 -10.34
CA LYS A 164 7.05 -0.27 -10.03
C LYS A 164 8.38 -0.31 -9.27
N CYS A 165 8.47 -1.11 -8.21
CA CYS A 165 9.69 -1.27 -7.42
C CYS A 165 10.86 -1.79 -8.26
N TYR A 166 10.63 -2.78 -9.12
CA TYR A 166 11.67 -3.29 -10.00
C TYR A 166 12.13 -2.23 -11.02
N ILE A 167 11.19 -1.58 -11.73
CA ILE A 167 11.57 -0.66 -12.81
C ILE A 167 12.16 0.65 -12.25
N ASP A 168 11.71 1.13 -11.08
CA ASP A 168 12.20 2.40 -10.52
C ASP A 168 13.44 2.24 -9.64
N PHE A 169 13.55 1.13 -8.91
CA PHE A 169 14.61 0.94 -7.91
C PHE A 169 15.53 -0.24 -8.21
N GLY A 170 15.20 -1.10 -9.19
CA GLY A 170 15.90 -2.36 -9.42
C GLY A 170 15.66 -3.41 -8.34
N ILE A 171 14.69 -3.17 -7.44
CA ILE A 171 14.43 -4.04 -6.28
C ILE A 171 13.40 -5.09 -6.65
N GLU A 172 13.79 -6.35 -6.52
CA GLU A 172 12.91 -7.50 -6.71
C GLU A 172 12.13 -7.82 -5.42
N ILE A 173 10.87 -8.20 -5.59
CA ILE A 173 9.99 -8.65 -4.51
C ILE A 173 9.44 -10.01 -4.91
N GLU A 174 9.83 -11.05 -4.17
CA GLU A 174 9.38 -12.42 -4.36
C GLU A 174 8.25 -12.75 -3.40
N MET A 175 7.13 -13.26 -3.92
CA MET A 175 5.98 -13.69 -3.09
C MET A 175 5.15 -14.74 -3.82
N ASP A 176 4.74 -15.78 -3.10
CA ASP A 176 3.79 -16.77 -3.58
C ASP A 176 2.41 -16.48 -3.01
N LEU A 177 1.43 -16.28 -3.90
CA LEU A 177 0.06 -15.89 -3.59
C LEU A 177 -0.93 -17.04 -3.76
N GLU A 178 -0.47 -18.22 -4.16
CA GLU A 178 -1.34 -19.35 -4.52
C GLU A 178 -2.27 -19.77 -3.38
N GLN A 179 -1.77 -19.72 -2.14
CA GLN A 179 -2.57 -20.10 -0.96
C GLN A 179 -3.68 -19.09 -0.62
N ILE A 180 -3.58 -17.85 -1.11
CA ILE A 180 -4.63 -16.84 -0.97
C ILE A 180 -5.68 -17.01 -2.07
N ARG A 181 -5.35 -17.55 -3.24
CA ARG A 181 -6.34 -17.77 -4.31
C ARG A 181 -7.46 -18.70 -3.84
N ARG A 182 -8.67 -18.48 -4.36
CA ARG A 182 -9.82 -19.34 -4.05
C ARG A 182 -9.65 -20.69 -4.71
N SER A 183 -9.90 -21.75 -3.95
CA SER A 183 -9.99 -23.10 -4.49
C SER A 183 -11.23 -23.21 -5.41
N PRO A 184 -11.11 -23.77 -6.63
CA PRO A 184 -12.26 -23.98 -7.51
C PRO A 184 -13.35 -24.86 -6.90
N GLU A 185 -12.99 -25.75 -5.97
CA GLU A 185 -13.90 -26.73 -5.36
C GLU A 185 -14.73 -26.12 -4.22
N THR A 186 -14.13 -25.22 -3.44
CA THR A 186 -14.74 -24.68 -2.21
C THR A 186 -15.12 -23.21 -2.31
N ASN A 187 -14.56 -22.50 -3.30
CA ASN A 187 -14.59 -21.04 -3.42
C ASN A 187 -14.00 -20.29 -2.20
N TYR A 188 -13.30 -20.99 -1.30
CA TYR A 188 -12.59 -20.42 -0.17
C TYR A 188 -11.08 -20.39 -0.45
N SER A 189 -10.42 -19.41 0.15
CA SER A 189 -8.96 -19.33 0.20
C SER A 189 -8.42 -20.33 1.23
N LYS A 190 -7.15 -20.71 1.13
CA LYS A 190 -6.50 -21.54 2.15
C LYS A 190 -5.91 -20.71 3.27
N TRP A 191 -5.31 -19.56 2.92
CA TRP A 191 -4.71 -18.60 3.85
C TRP A 191 -5.23 -17.19 3.59
N HIS A 192 -5.16 -16.35 4.63
CA HIS A 192 -5.45 -14.91 4.52
C HIS A 192 -4.20 -14.07 4.19
N CYS A 193 -3.02 -14.68 4.18
CA CYS A 193 -1.78 -13.95 4.02
C CYS A 193 -0.75 -14.69 3.18
N ALA A 194 0.23 -13.94 2.72
CA ALA A 194 1.44 -14.42 2.09
C ALA A 194 2.64 -13.66 2.68
N VAL A 195 3.78 -14.34 2.78
CA VAL A 195 5.03 -13.74 3.26
C VAL A 195 6.05 -13.78 2.14
N GLY A 196 6.41 -12.59 1.66
CA GLY A 196 7.39 -12.38 0.61
C GLY A 196 8.74 -11.86 1.12
N ARG A 197 9.73 -11.88 0.23
CA ARG A 197 11.07 -11.35 0.44
C ARG A 197 11.30 -10.14 -0.47
N ILE A 198 11.94 -9.11 0.07
CA ILE A 198 12.35 -7.93 -0.69
C ILE A 198 13.88 -7.96 -0.82
N HIS A 199 14.38 -7.98 -2.06
CA HIS A 199 15.80 -8.15 -2.34
C HIS A 199 16.55 -6.81 -2.39
N TYR A 200 16.74 -6.19 -1.23
CA TYR A 200 17.54 -4.97 -1.13
C TYR A 200 19.03 -5.23 -1.43
N GLU A 201 19.53 -6.42 -1.07
CA GLU A 201 20.91 -6.85 -1.29
C GLU A 201 21.31 -6.92 -2.76
N GLY A 202 20.33 -7.08 -3.67
CA GLY A 202 20.57 -7.13 -5.10
C GLY A 202 20.96 -5.78 -5.70
N VAL A 203 20.63 -4.69 -5.01
CA VAL A 203 20.92 -3.30 -5.42
C VAL A 203 21.98 -2.68 -4.52
N ASP A 204 21.87 -2.89 -3.22
CA ASP A 204 22.73 -2.29 -2.20
C ASP A 204 23.52 -3.39 -1.47
N LYS A 205 24.83 -3.51 -1.77
CA LYS A 205 25.68 -4.66 -1.37
C LYS A 205 25.75 -4.96 0.14
N ASP A 206 25.45 -3.99 1.00
CA ASP A 206 25.50 -4.11 2.46
C ASP A 206 24.11 -4.12 3.11
N GLN A 207 23.03 -4.14 2.32
CA GLN A 207 21.67 -4.17 2.85
C GLN A 207 21.21 -5.59 3.15
N THR A 208 20.50 -5.76 4.26
CA THR A 208 19.81 -7.01 4.56
C THR A 208 18.51 -7.12 3.77
N PRO A 209 18.12 -8.33 3.32
CA PRO A 209 16.83 -8.54 2.70
C PRO A 209 15.67 -8.12 3.62
N GLY A 210 14.62 -7.58 3.01
CA GLY A 210 13.38 -7.22 3.69
C GLY A 210 12.35 -8.34 3.71
N PHE A 211 11.37 -8.22 4.59
CA PHE A 211 10.18 -9.06 4.65
C PHE A 211 8.94 -8.24 4.33
N LEU A 212 8.05 -8.84 3.54
CA LEU A 212 6.72 -8.30 3.26
C LEU A 212 5.66 -9.30 3.69
N VAL A 213 4.89 -8.96 4.71
CA VAL A 213 3.69 -9.72 5.12
C VAL A 213 2.50 -9.04 4.45
N TYR A 214 1.90 -9.72 3.49
CA TYR A 214 0.74 -9.23 2.75
C TYR A 214 -0.51 -9.95 3.26
N LEU A 215 -1.44 -9.19 3.85
CA LEU A 215 -2.74 -9.67 4.30
C LEU A 215 -3.76 -9.30 3.22
N LYS A 216 -4.63 -10.24 2.85
CA LYS A 216 -5.74 -10.00 1.94
C LYS A 216 -7.06 -10.29 2.66
N SER A 217 -8.05 -9.44 2.42
CA SER A 217 -9.44 -9.74 2.79
C SER A 217 -9.90 -10.96 1.99
N SER A 218 -9.98 -12.12 2.64
CA SER A 218 -10.35 -13.40 2.04
C SER A 218 -11.15 -14.23 3.04
N LEU A 219 -11.87 -15.24 2.56
CA LEU A 219 -12.63 -16.16 3.39
C LEU A 219 -12.04 -17.57 3.31
N LEU A 220 -11.90 -18.23 4.46
CA LEU A 220 -11.42 -19.61 4.63
C LEU A 220 -12.57 -20.57 4.99
N GLY A 221 -13.72 -20.05 5.42
CA GLY A 221 -14.87 -20.83 5.88
C GLY A 221 -14.81 -21.21 7.37
N ASN A 222 -13.80 -20.74 8.10
CA ASN A 222 -13.62 -20.93 9.55
C ASN A 222 -13.84 -19.63 10.35
N GLU A 223 -14.35 -18.58 9.70
CA GLU A 223 -14.74 -17.33 10.31
C GLU A 223 -15.92 -17.51 11.29
N GLU A 224 -16.20 -16.47 12.07
CA GLU A 224 -17.38 -16.44 12.94
C GLU A 224 -18.68 -16.51 12.11
N GLU A 225 -19.73 -17.15 12.66
CA GLU A 225 -20.97 -17.43 11.91
C GLU A 225 -21.66 -16.15 11.39
N ASP A 226 -21.47 -15.03 12.06
CA ASP A 226 -22.00 -13.74 11.61
C ASP A 226 -21.32 -13.25 10.32
N ILE A 227 -20.00 -13.39 10.19
CA ILE A 227 -19.24 -13.10 8.96
C ILE A 227 -19.70 -14.06 7.85
N LEU A 228 -19.83 -15.35 8.17
CA LEU A 228 -20.26 -16.36 7.19
C LEU A 228 -21.71 -16.14 6.74
N ASN A 229 -22.59 -15.72 7.65
CA ASN A 229 -23.97 -15.37 7.33
C ASN A 229 -24.03 -14.12 6.45
N TYR A 230 -23.23 -13.10 6.74
CA TYR A 230 -23.11 -11.92 5.88
C TYR A 230 -22.61 -12.30 4.48
N ALA A 231 -21.52 -13.09 4.38
CA ALA A 231 -21.00 -13.55 3.10
C ALA A 231 -22.01 -14.36 2.26
N LYS A 232 -22.88 -15.16 2.92
CA LYS A 232 -23.97 -15.89 2.23
C LYS A 232 -25.04 -14.95 1.66
N LEU A 233 -25.31 -13.84 2.34
CA LEU A 233 -26.30 -12.85 1.91
C LEU A 233 -25.73 -11.84 0.89
N HIS A 234 -24.41 -11.65 0.90
CA HIS A 234 -23.68 -10.67 0.09
C HIS A 234 -22.55 -11.36 -0.73
N PRO A 235 -22.85 -11.92 -1.92
CA PRO A 235 -21.89 -12.74 -2.68
C PRO A 235 -20.60 -12.03 -3.10
N ASP A 236 -20.61 -10.70 -3.19
CA ASP A 236 -19.43 -9.90 -3.53
C ASP A 236 -18.50 -9.69 -2.32
N PHE A 237 -18.96 -9.91 -1.09
CA PHE A 237 -18.14 -9.80 0.11
C PHE A 237 -17.01 -10.85 0.11
N PRO A 238 -15.75 -10.51 0.50
CA PRO A 238 -15.26 -9.23 1.01
C PRO A 238 -14.60 -8.35 -0.05
N HIS A 239 -15.15 -8.34 -1.28
CA HIS A 239 -14.67 -7.56 -2.43
C HIS A 239 -15.80 -6.73 -3.05
N GLU A 240 -16.73 -6.27 -2.22
CA GLU A 240 -17.75 -5.34 -2.66
C GLU A 240 -17.06 -4.09 -3.21
N SER A 241 -17.66 -3.51 -4.25
CA SER A 241 -17.07 -2.40 -4.96
C SER A 241 -16.77 -1.23 -4.03
N THR A 242 -15.52 -0.76 -4.03
CA THR A 242 -15.11 0.45 -3.29
C THR A 242 -15.73 1.73 -3.84
N ALA A 243 -16.59 1.61 -4.86
CA ALA A 243 -17.45 2.67 -5.34
C ALA A 243 -18.51 3.11 -4.34
N ASP A 244 -18.99 2.15 -3.57
CA ASP A 244 -19.87 2.43 -2.45
C ASP A 244 -19.01 2.70 -1.23
N GLN A 245 -18.99 3.95 -0.77
CA GLN A 245 -18.30 4.34 0.48
C GLN A 245 -19.29 4.56 1.64
N TRP A 246 -20.58 4.25 1.45
CA TRP A 246 -21.66 4.51 2.40
C TRP A 246 -22.07 3.19 3.07
N PHE A 247 -21.12 2.61 3.81
CA PHE A 247 -21.35 1.33 4.48
C PHE A 247 -22.49 1.42 5.50
N ASP A 248 -23.40 0.46 5.46
CA ASP A 248 -24.32 0.24 6.56
C ASP A 248 -23.61 -0.40 7.77
N GLU A 249 -24.31 -0.48 8.91
CA GLU A 249 -23.73 -1.00 10.15
C GLU A 249 -23.28 -2.46 10.01
N ALA A 250 -24.05 -3.28 9.28
CA ALA A 250 -23.75 -4.70 9.11
C ALA A 250 -22.52 -4.91 8.22
N GLN A 251 -22.41 -4.15 7.12
CA GLN A 251 -21.27 -4.16 6.22
C GLN A 251 -20.00 -3.71 6.94
N PHE A 252 -20.04 -2.56 7.61
CA PHE A 252 -18.90 -2.04 8.34
C PHE A 252 -18.42 -3.01 9.42
N GLU A 253 -19.33 -3.55 10.22
CA GLU A 253 -18.98 -4.50 11.28
C GLU A 253 -18.42 -5.81 10.71
N SER A 254 -18.97 -6.29 9.58
CA SER A 254 -18.48 -7.50 8.92
C SER A 254 -17.05 -7.34 8.40
N TYR A 255 -16.72 -6.21 7.74
CA TYR A 255 -15.34 -5.92 7.33
C TYR A 255 -14.40 -5.74 8.53
N ARG A 256 -14.84 -5.03 9.58
CA ARG A 256 -14.05 -4.83 10.80
C ARG A 256 -13.72 -6.16 11.48
N LYS A 257 -14.72 -7.03 11.64
CA LYS A 257 -14.55 -8.37 12.23
C LYS A 257 -13.67 -9.26 11.36
N LEU A 258 -13.89 -9.27 10.05
CA LEU A 258 -13.05 -10.03 9.12
C LEU A 258 -11.59 -9.58 9.19
N GLY A 259 -11.32 -8.26 9.15
CA GLY A 259 -9.96 -7.74 9.28
C GLY A 259 -9.29 -8.13 10.61
N TYR A 260 -10.05 -8.10 11.71
CA TYR A 260 -9.56 -8.58 13.01
C TYR A 260 -9.27 -10.10 12.99
N HIS A 261 -10.16 -10.90 12.40
CA HIS A 261 -9.98 -12.34 12.22
C HIS A 261 -8.71 -12.65 11.42
N VAL A 262 -8.55 -12.04 10.25
CA VAL A 262 -7.36 -12.16 9.36
C VAL A 262 -6.08 -11.87 10.12
N ALA A 263 -6.00 -10.74 10.82
CA ALA A 263 -4.81 -10.37 11.58
C ALA A 263 -4.55 -11.36 12.72
N LYS A 264 -5.59 -11.75 13.47
CA LYS A 264 -5.46 -12.68 14.59
C LYS A 264 -4.97 -14.05 14.13
N GLU A 265 -5.58 -14.63 13.10
CA GLU A 265 -5.18 -15.94 12.56
C GLU A 265 -3.78 -15.90 11.96
N THR A 266 -3.38 -14.78 11.33
CA THR A 266 -2.03 -14.64 10.77
C THR A 266 -0.94 -14.54 11.85
N PHE A 267 -1.12 -13.67 12.85
CA PHE A 267 -0.05 -13.34 13.81
C PHE A 267 -0.05 -14.20 15.06
N LYS A 268 -1.20 -14.71 15.53
CA LYS A 268 -1.29 -15.48 16.78
C LYS A 268 -0.40 -16.74 16.77
N PRO A 269 -0.33 -17.55 15.70
CA PRO A 269 0.59 -18.70 15.64
C PRO A 269 2.06 -18.29 15.74
N ALA A 270 2.46 -17.23 15.03
CA ALA A 270 3.83 -16.73 15.05
C ALA A 270 4.24 -16.21 16.44
N VAL A 271 3.36 -15.43 17.08
CA VAL A 271 3.59 -14.93 18.45
C VAL A 271 3.71 -16.07 19.46
N LYS A 272 2.82 -17.06 19.40
CA LYS A 272 2.90 -18.26 20.27
C LYS A 272 4.24 -18.98 20.12
N GLU A 273 4.74 -19.08 18.90
CA GLU A 273 6.00 -19.79 18.64
C GLU A 273 7.24 -19.02 19.12
N VAL A 274 7.23 -17.69 19.03
CA VAL A 274 8.33 -16.87 19.58
C VAL A 274 8.34 -16.94 21.10
N ILE A 275 7.17 -16.85 21.74
CA ILE A 275 7.05 -16.92 23.20
C ILE A 275 7.49 -18.30 23.74
N SER A 276 7.12 -19.39 23.06
CA SER A 276 7.48 -20.75 23.51
C SER A 276 8.99 -21.02 23.47
N LYS A 277 9.75 -20.26 22.66
CA LYS A 277 11.22 -20.35 22.54
C LYS A 277 11.99 -19.54 23.59
N GLN A 278 11.33 -19.03 24.63
CA GLN A 278 11.93 -18.33 25.78
C GLN A 278 12.71 -17.03 25.45
N GLU A 279 12.36 -16.32 24.38
CA GLU A 279 12.80 -14.92 24.23
C GLU A 279 11.98 -14.05 25.20
N LYS A 280 12.62 -13.51 26.26
CA LYS A 280 11.97 -12.61 27.24
C LYS A 280 11.38 -11.34 26.62
N ASN A 281 11.72 -11.02 25.37
CA ASN A 281 11.15 -9.94 24.56
C ASN A 281 10.97 -10.44 23.13
N ILE A 282 9.78 -10.24 22.55
CA ILE A 282 9.53 -10.53 21.13
C ILE A 282 10.37 -9.56 20.28
N ASN A 283 11.41 -10.08 19.62
CA ASN A 283 12.12 -9.33 18.59
C ASN A 283 11.32 -9.39 17.27
N LEU A 284 11.26 -8.28 16.52
CA LEU A 284 10.66 -8.23 15.20
C LEU A 284 11.27 -9.26 14.25
N GLU A 285 12.59 -9.45 14.30
CA GLU A 285 13.26 -10.44 13.46
C GLU A 285 12.72 -11.86 13.71
N SER A 286 12.65 -12.28 14.97
CA SER A 286 12.12 -13.58 15.38
C SER A 286 10.65 -13.74 14.96
N LEU A 287 9.84 -12.69 15.07
CA LEU A 287 8.44 -12.69 14.64
C LEU A 287 8.30 -12.88 13.13
N PHE A 288 9.04 -12.13 12.32
CA PHE A 288 8.96 -12.21 10.86
C PHE A 288 9.55 -13.51 10.31
N VAL A 289 10.60 -14.04 10.95
CA VAL A 289 11.11 -15.38 10.65
C VAL A 289 10.05 -16.44 10.97
N ALA A 290 9.31 -16.30 12.08
CA ALA A 290 8.24 -17.21 12.43
C ALA A 290 7.06 -17.13 11.44
N LEU A 291 6.64 -15.92 11.08
CA LEU A 291 5.62 -15.70 10.06
C LEU A 291 6.00 -16.35 8.73
N LYS A 292 7.25 -16.13 8.28
CA LYS A 292 7.75 -16.78 7.07
C LYS A 292 7.69 -18.30 7.19
N ARG A 293 8.18 -18.90 8.26
CA ARG A 293 8.16 -20.37 8.40
C ARG A 293 6.74 -20.95 8.39
N ILE A 294 5.79 -20.27 9.02
CA ILE A 294 4.40 -20.74 9.13
C ILE A 294 3.66 -20.58 7.79
N TRP A 295 3.88 -19.46 7.11
CA TRP A 295 3.13 -19.04 5.91
C TRP A 295 3.96 -19.12 4.62
N GLN A 296 5.04 -19.89 4.60
CA GLN A 296 5.81 -20.18 3.39
C GLN A 296 5.25 -21.47 2.77
N PRO A 297 4.76 -21.43 1.52
CA PRO A 297 4.21 -22.61 0.89
C PRO A 297 5.28 -23.69 0.64
N PRO A 298 4.90 -24.98 0.63
CA PRO A 298 5.84 -26.10 0.46
C PRO A 298 6.65 -26.05 -0.84
N SER A 299 6.10 -25.44 -1.90
CA SER A 299 6.73 -25.23 -3.21
C SER A 299 8.07 -24.49 -3.16
N LEU A 300 8.27 -23.63 -2.15
CA LEU A 300 9.49 -22.87 -1.91
C LEU A 300 10.40 -23.51 -0.83
N GLY A 301 9.95 -24.61 -0.22
CA GLY A 301 10.62 -25.29 0.90
C GLY A 301 11.65 -26.34 0.50
N GLU A 302 11.53 -26.96 -0.69
CA GLU A 302 12.43 -28.05 -1.09
C GLU A 302 13.77 -27.57 -1.67
N ASN A 303 13.86 -26.35 -2.20
CA ASN A 303 15.10 -25.88 -2.86
C ASN A 303 16.06 -25.09 -1.96
N MET A 304 15.68 -24.70 -0.74
CA MET A 304 16.51 -23.82 0.10
C MET A 304 17.16 -24.52 1.30
N PHE A 305 16.63 -25.66 1.75
CA PHE A 305 17.24 -26.41 2.86
C PHE A 305 18.53 -27.14 2.46
N ASN A 306 18.74 -27.43 1.17
CA ASN A 306 19.96 -28.10 0.69
C ASN A 306 21.19 -27.17 0.62
N SER A 307 21.02 -25.86 0.45
CA SER A 307 22.14 -24.93 0.25
C SER A 307 22.87 -24.59 1.56
N VAL A 308 22.15 -24.55 2.69
CA VAL A 308 22.72 -24.22 4.00
C VAL A 308 23.35 -25.46 4.66
N GLU A 309 22.84 -26.66 4.38
CA GLU A 309 23.39 -27.91 4.92
C GLU A 309 24.61 -28.42 4.11
N MET A 310 24.65 -28.19 2.79
CA MET A 310 25.85 -28.50 1.99
C MET A 310 27.03 -27.56 2.28
N ALA A 311 26.78 -26.28 2.60
CA ALA A 311 27.84 -25.33 2.94
C ALA A 311 28.53 -25.63 4.29
N LYS A 312 27.90 -26.43 5.16
CA LYS A 312 28.51 -26.90 6.42
C LYS A 312 29.25 -28.23 6.30
N ARG A 313 29.08 -28.97 5.20
CA ARG A 313 29.72 -30.29 4.98
C ARG A 313 31.01 -30.24 4.15
N THR A 314 31.41 -29.09 3.60
CA THR A 314 32.56 -28.96 2.68
C THR A 314 33.79 -28.26 3.25
N LYS A 315 34.01 -28.29 4.57
CA LYS A 315 35.37 -28.11 5.13
C LYS A 315 35.94 -29.47 5.55
N PRO A 316 36.83 -30.08 4.73
CA PRO A 316 37.71 -31.11 5.24
C PRO A 316 38.72 -30.47 6.20
N LEU A 317 38.99 -31.14 7.32
CA LEU A 317 40.21 -30.92 8.07
C LEU A 317 41.41 -31.31 7.19
N ALA A 318 42.27 -30.34 6.92
CA ALA A 318 43.70 -30.51 6.65
C ALA A 318 44.38 -29.17 6.95
#